data_AF-A0A920NC91-F1
#
_entry.id   AF-A0A920NC91-F1
#
_cell.length_a   1.000
_cell.length_b   1.000
_cell.length_c   1.000
_cell.angle_alpha   90.00
_cell.angle_beta   90.00
_cell.angle_gamma   90.00
#
_symmetry.space_group_name_H-M   'P 1'
#
loop_
_entity.id
_entity.type
_entity.pdbx_description
1 polymer ?
#
loop_
_entity_poly.entity_id
_entity_poly.type
_entity_poly.pdbx_seq_one_letter_code
_entity_poly.pdbx_strand_id
1 'polypeptide(L)'
;MRQKKYWLMKSEPSDYSFDDLKNEINATAEWDGVRNFQARNLLRDEIKVGDQVLFYHSNSKPSSFVGTAKVEKGMGILISQHGILTLTTLTPRARKKSLFGTWLTYRR
;
A
#
# COMPACT_ATOMS: atom_id res chain seq x y z
N MET A 1 -0.65 -13.51 -21.73
CA MET A 1 -0.45 -12.75 -20.48
C MET A 1 -0.96 -11.33 -20.70
N ARG A 2 -1.77 -10.76 -19.80
CA ARG A 2 -2.23 -9.37 -19.93
C ARG A 2 -1.04 -8.42 -19.79
N GLN A 3 -0.93 -7.42 -20.66
CA GLN A 3 0.13 -6.41 -20.55
C GLN A 3 -0.10 -5.60 -19.26
N LYS A 4 0.96 -5.40 -18.46
CA LYS A 4 0.89 -4.61 -17.22
C LYS A 4 0.63 -3.15 -17.56
N LYS A 5 -0.37 -2.54 -16.93
CA LYS A 5 -0.64 -1.10 -17.04
C LYS A 5 0.09 -0.34 -15.94
N TYR A 6 0.36 0.94 -16.20
CA TYR A 6 0.96 1.87 -15.25
C TYR A 6 -0.05 2.96 -14.90
N TRP A 7 -0.17 3.25 -13.61
CA TRP A 7 -1.16 4.17 -13.06
C TRP A 7 -0.46 5.26 -12.25
N LEU A 8 -0.80 6.53 -12.48
CA LEU A 8 -0.28 7.63 -11.68
C LEU A 8 -1.23 7.89 -10.50
N MET A 9 -0.71 7.74 -9.28
CA MET A 9 -1.44 8.02 -8.06
C MET A 9 -0.84 9.23 -7.36
N LYS A 10 -1.71 10.19 -7.03
CA LYS A 10 -1.32 11.46 -6.43
C LYS A 10 -1.80 11.50 -4.98
N SER A 11 -0.90 11.84 -4.07
CA SER A 11 -1.22 12.10 -2.67
C SER A 11 -0.48 13.34 -2.19
N GLU A 12 -1.07 14.09 -1.27
CA GLU A 12 -0.34 15.15 -0.56
C GLU A 12 0.48 14.51 0.57
N PRO A 13 1.78 14.81 0.69
CA PRO A 13 2.64 14.17 1.69
C PRO A 13 2.26 14.50 3.13
N SER A 14 1.49 15.57 3.37
CA SER A 14 0.92 15.89 4.67
C SER A 14 -0.22 14.95 5.08
N ASP A 15 -0.94 14.40 4.10
CA ASP A 15 -2.10 13.55 4.32
C ASP A 15 -1.70 12.08 4.31
N TYR A 16 -0.94 11.68 3.27
CA TYR A 16 -0.40 10.34 3.15
C TYR A 16 0.86 10.33 2.27
N SER A 17 2.02 10.18 2.89
CA SER A 17 3.31 10.15 2.22
C SER A 17 3.67 8.74 1.73
N PHE A 18 4.72 8.67 0.91
CA PHE A 18 5.24 7.37 0.46
C PHE A 18 6.00 6.64 1.58
N ASP A 19 6.50 7.37 2.58
CA ASP A 19 7.15 6.77 3.73
C ASP A 19 6.11 6.20 4.72
N ASP A 20 4.95 6.83 4.84
CA ASP A 20 3.82 6.25 5.60
C ASP A 20 3.47 4.88 5.04
N LEU A 21 3.37 4.78 3.71
CA LEU A 21 3.14 3.52 3.02
C LEU A 21 4.21 2.46 3.27
N LYS A 22 5.49 2.85 3.38
CA LYS A 22 6.57 1.90 3.72
C LYS A 22 6.45 1.38 5.15
N ASN A 23 5.95 2.22 6.05
CA ASN A 23 5.83 1.92 7.47
C ASN A 23 4.54 1.13 7.80
N GLU A 24 3.61 1.01 6.85
CA GLU A 24 2.42 0.16 6.99
C GLU A 24 2.76 -1.33 7.12
N ILE A 25 1.83 -2.09 7.69
CA ILE A 25 1.96 -3.53 7.81
C ILE A 25 2.06 -4.15 6.41
N ASN A 26 3.16 -4.85 6.14
CA ASN A 26 3.50 -5.40 4.81
C ASN A 26 3.67 -4.32 3.71
N ALA A 27 3.99 -3.08 4.08
CA ALA A 27 4.06 -1.93 3.17
C ALA A 27 2.80 -1.79 2.30
N THR A 28 1.63 -1.98 2.91
CA THR A 28 0.40 -2.22 2.18
C THR A 28 -0.69 -1.31 2.72
N ALA A 29 -1.31 -0.51 1.85
CA ALA A 29 -2.37 0.42 2.22
C ALA A 29 -3.63 0.21 1.37
N GLU A 30 -4.75 0.76 1.83
CA GLU A 30 -5.93 0.93 1.01
C GLU A 30 -5.87 2.29 0.31
N TRP A 31 -6.33 2.35 -0.94
CA TRP A 31 -6.43 3.62 -1.67
C TRP A 31 -7.90 4.04 -1.73
N ASP A 32 -8.29 4.81 -0.73
CA ASP A 32 -9.65 5.31 -0.55
C ASP A 32 -9.77 6.78 -0.98
N GLY A 33 -10.82 7.47 -0.56
CA GLY A 33 -10.94 8.92 -0.74
C GLY A 33 -11.15 9.44 -2.16
N VAL A 34 -11.28 8.56 -3.18
CA VAL A 34 -11.43 8.98 -4.57
C VAL A 34 -12.84 9.52 -4.84
N ARG A 35 -12.95 10.86 -4.79
CA ARG A 35 -14.20 11.60 -5.04
C ARG A 35 -14.49 11.84 -6.53
N ASN A 36 -13.50 11.69 -7.40
CA ASN A 36 -13.68 11.84 -8.84
C ASN A 36 -14.32 10.58 -9.44
N PHE A 37 -15.48 10.71 -10.06
CA PHE A 37 -16.22 9.59 -10.64
C PHE A 37 -15.45 8.84 -11.73
N GLN A 38 -14.71 9.54 -12.59
CA GLN A 38 -13.91 8.90 -13.64
C GLN A 38 -12.78 8.09 -13.02
N ALA A 39 -12.04 8.66 -12.07
CA ALA A 39 -10.98 7.96 -11.36
C ALA A 39 -11.52 6.73 -10.61
N ARG A 40 -12.69 6.84 -9.97
CA ARG A 40 -13.36 5.71 -9.31
C ARG A 40 -13.70 4.59 -10.30
N ASN A 41 -14.22 4.94 -11.48
CA ASN A 41 -14.52 3.94 -12.51
C ASN A 41 -13.25 3.28 -13.04
N LEU A 42 -12.16 4.02 -13.22
CA LEU A 42 -10.86 3.46 -13.60
C LEU A 42 -10.33 2.48 -12.54
N LEU A 43 -10.44 2.81 -11.25
CA LEU A 43 -10.04 1.94 -10.14
C LEU A 43 -10.84 0.63 -10.11
N ARG A 44 -12.14 0.69 -10.42
CA ARG A 44 -13.03 -0.46 -10.42
C ARG A 44 -12.84 -1.34 -11.67
N ASP A 45 -12.84 -0.72 -12.84
CA ASP A 45 -13.03 -1.43 -14.11
C ASP A 45 -11.69 -1.81 -14.76
N GLU A 46 -10.67 -0.95 -14.65
CA GLU A 46 -9.44 -1.04 -15.43
C GLU A 46 -8.23 -1.54 -14.63
N ILE A 47 -8.08 -1.07 -13.39
CA ILE A 47 -6.98 -1.44 -12.50
C ILE A 47 -7.13 -2.90 -12.09
N LYS A 48 -6.08 -3.70 -12.29
CA LYS A 48 -6.04 -5.11 -11.90
C LYS A 48 -4.80 -5.42 -11.09
N VAL A 49 -4.86 -6.53 -10.35
CA VAL A 49 -3.73 -7.08 -9.62
C VAL A 49 -2.54 -7.30 -10.56
N GLY A 50 -1.36 -6.86 -10.14
CA GLY A 50 -0.13 -6.92 -10.92
C GLY A 50 0.18 -5.66 -11.75
N ASP A 51 -0.76 -4.73 -11.88
CA ASP A 51 -0.49 -3.42 -12.47
C ASP A 51 0.48 -2.61 -11.59
N GLN A 52 1.20 -1.70 -12.21
CA GLN A 52 2.17 -0.84 -11.55
C GLN A 52 1.56 0.53 -11.24
N VAL A 53 1.95 1.09 -10.11
CA VAL A 53 1.52 2.39 -9.63
C VAL A 53 2.76 3.27 -9.46
N LEU A 54 2.66 4.49 -9.97
CA LEU A 54 3.64 5.56 -9.80
C LEU A 54 3.09 6.51 -8.74
N PHE A 55 3.79 6.61 -7.60
CA PHE A 55 3.38 7.45 -6.49
C PHE A 55 3.96 8.86 -6.67
N TYR A 56 3.09 9.85 -6.67
CA TYR A 56 3.44 11.25 -6.92
C TYR A 56 2.96 12.13 -5.77
N HIS A 57 3.87 12.89 -5.17
CA HIS A 57 3.52 13.89 -4.18
C HIS A 57 3.01 15.15 -4.85
N SER A 58 1.69 15.35 -4.82
CA SER A 58 1.05 16.59 -5.26
C SER A 58 1.09 17.65 -4.16
N ASN A 59 0.91 18.92 -4.55
CA ASN A 59 0.81 20.06 -3.65
C ASN A 59 2.00 20.22 -2.67
N SER A 60 3.12 19.55 -2.96
CA SER A 60 4.35 19.65 -2.21
C SER A 60 5.34 20.57 -2.91
N LYS A 61 6.26 21.15 -2.15
CA LYS A 61 7.34 22.01 -2.68
C LYS A 61 8.68 21.32 -2.40
N PRO A 62 9.26 20.58 -3.37
CA PRO A 62 8.82 20.35 -4.75
C PRO A 62 7.88 19.16 -4.95
N SER A 63 6.92 19.29 -5.89
CA SER A 63 6.06 18.18 -6.31
C SER A 63 6.86 17.20 -7.17
N SER A 64 6.87 15.94 -6.78
CA SER A 64 7.82 14.96 -7.33
C SER A 64 7.26 13.55 -7.33
N PHE A 65 7.81 12.74 -8.25
CA PHE A 65 7.68 11.30 -8.21
C PHE A 65 8.55 10.76 -7.08
N VAL A 66 7.95 9.95 -6.20
CA VAL A 66 8.61 9.50 -4.96
C VAL A 66 8.80 8.00 -4.87
N GLY A 67 8.13 7.21 -5.72
CA GLY A 67 8.37 5.79 -5.79
C GLY A 67 7.36 5.01 -6.61
N THR A 68 7.66 3.73 -6.81
CA THR A 68 6.81 2.78 -7.53
C THR A 68 6.17 1.78 -6.59
N ALA A 69 5.12 1.17 -7.10
CA ALA A 69 4.17 0.40 -6.35
C ALA A 69 3.50 -0.65 -7.22
N LYS A 70 2.96 -1.72 -6.63
CA LYS A 70 2.27 -2.79 -7.38
C LYS A 70 0.97 -3.15 -6.71
N VAL A 71 -0.12 -3.12 -7.48
CA VAL A 71 -1.47 -3.51 -7.03
C VAL A 71 -1.49 -4.99 -6.63
N GLU A 72 -1.69 -5.31 -5.35
CA GLU A 72 -1.82 -6.73 -4.91
C GLU A 72 -3.27 -7.21 -4.72
N LYS A 73 -4.27 -6.32 -4.57
CA LYS A 73 -5.70 -6.68 -4.52
C LYS A 73 -6.57 -5.74 -5.36
N GLY A 74 -7.67 -6.30 -5.87
CA GLY A 74 -8.73 -5.52 -6.53
C GLY A 74 -9.62 -4.86 -5.49
N MET A 75 -9.68 -3.51 -5.54
CA MET A 75 -10.25 -2.60 -4.53
C MET A 75 -9.54 -2.72 -3.17
N GLY A 76 -8.41 -2.00 -3.07
CA GLY A 76 -7.43 -2.07 -2.00
C GLY A 76 -6.03 -2.13 -2.61
N ILE A 77 -5.48 -0.98 -2.97
CA ILE A 77 -4.20 -0.89 -3.68
C ILE A 77 -3.08 -1.12 -2.69
N LEU A 78 -2.81 -2.39 -2.46
CA LEU A 78 -1.58 -2.82 -1.82
C LEU A 78 -0.43 -2.39 -2.74
N ILE A 79 0.69 -1.97 -2.18
CA ILE A 79 1.82 -1.38 -2.92
C ILE A 79 3.10 -2.06 -2.42
N SER A 80 3.55 -3.14 -3.06
CA SER A 80 4.81 -3.77 -2.66
C SER A 80 6.00 -3.22 -3.45
N GLN A 81 7.04 -2.73 -2.76
CA GLN A 81 8.32 -2.37 -3.38
C GLN A 81 9.15 -3.64 -3.56
N HIS A 82 9.33 -4.09 -4.81
CA HIS A 82 10.35 -5.09 -5.12
C HIS A 82 11.65 -4.38 -5.53
N GLY A 83 12.66 -4.42 -4.65
CA GLY A 83 14.07 -4.27 -5.04
C GLY A 83 14.97 -3.54 -4.04
N ILE A 84 15.50 -4.28 -3.04
CA ILE A 84 16.93 -4.43 -2.72
C ILE A 84 17.04 -5.58 -1.70
N LEU A 85 17.83 -6.60 -2.05
CA LEU A 85 18.20 -7.70 -1.15
C LEU A 85 19.13 -7.16 -0.07
N THR A 86 18.62 -6.84 1.11
CA THR A 86 19.47 -6.65 2.30
C THR A 86 19.47 -7.94 3.10
N LEU A 87 20.49 -8.77 2.86
CA LEU A 87 20.88 -9.86 3.75
C LEU A 87 21.32 -9.27 5.09
N THR A 88 20.41 -9.17 6.06
CA THR A 88 20.77 -8.88 7.45
C THR A 88 20.22 -9.99 8.35
N THR A 89 21.12 -10.93 8.64
CA THR A 89 21.23 -11.76 9.84
C THR A 89 19.95 -12.27 10.51
N LEU A 90 19.74 -13.57 10.27
CA LEU A 90 19.04 -14.54 11.11
C LEU A 90 19.20 -14.25 12.62
N THR A 91 18.10 -13.96 13.29
CA THR A 91 17.93 -14.31 14.71
C THR A 91 16.90 -15.43 14.81
N PRO A 92 17.30 -16.64 15.27
CA PRO A 92 16.37 -17.70 15.57
C PRO A 92 15.95 -17.60 17.04
N ARG A 93 14.67 -17.32 17.32
CA ARG A 93 14.08 -17.81 18.57
C ARG A 93 12.58 -18.04 18.47
N ALA A 94 12.23 -19.20 17.95
CA ALA A 94 10.97 -19.85 18.27
C ALA A 94 11.00 -20.39 19.72
N ARG A 95 9.97 -20.10 20.51
CA ARG A 95 9.18 -21.11 21.25
C ARG A 95 7.93 -20.52 21.88
N LYS A 96 6.77 -21.07 21.47
CA LYS A 96 5.46 -20.97 22.12
C LYS A 96 5.42 -21.71 23.47
N LYS A 97 4.56 -21.22 24.36
CA LYS A 97 3.65 -21.89 25.34
C LYS A 97 3.40 -20.86 26.48
N SER A 98 2.23 -20.62 27.07
CA SER A 98 0.91 -21.27 27.06
C SER A 98 -0.01 -20.46 27.99
N LEU A 99 -1.26 -20.21 27.55
CA LEU A 99 -2.54 -20.14 28.28
C LEU A 99 -2.70 -19.24 29.53
N PHE A 100 -3.67 -18.30 29.47
CA PHE A 100 -4.87 -18.18 30.32
C PHE A 100 -5.55 -16.82 30.00
N GLY A 101 -6.73 -16.81 29.35
CA GLY A 101 -8.00 -16.33 29.93
C GLY A 101 -8.06 -14.81 30.08
N THR A 102 -8.91 -14.04 29.40
CA THR A 102 -10.32 -13.86 29.77
C THR A 102 -11.05 -13.04 28.70
N TRP A 103 -12.32 -13.37 28.49
CA TRP A 103 -13.33 -12.73 27.65
C TRP A 103 -13.66 -11.30 28.11
N LEU A 104 -13.89 -10.36 27.18
CA LEU A 104 -15.16 -9.62 27.05
C LEU A 104 -15.09 -8.58 25.90
N THR A 105 -16.08 -8.65 25.02
CA THR A 105 -16.52 -7.58 24.12
C THR A 105 -17.09 -6.39 24.90
N TYR A 106 -16.83 -5.15 24.47
CA TYR A 106 -17.79 -4.06 24.70
C TYR A 106 -17.86 -3.11 23.49
N ARG A 107 -19.08 -3.10 22.92
CA ARG A 107 -19.60 -2.18 21.94
C ARG A 107 -20.26 -1.04 22.73
N ARG A 108 -19.97 0.20 22.38
CA ARG A 108 -20.90 1.32 22.53
C ARG A 108 -20.78 2.20 21.31
#